data_AF-A0AAD6FCB9-F1
#
_entry.id   AF-A0AAD6FCB9-F1
#
_cell.length_a   1.000
_cell.length_b   1.000
_cell.length_c   1.000
_cell.angle_alpha   90.00
_cell.angle_beta   90.00
_cell.angle_gamma   90.00
#
_symmetry.space_group_name_H-M   'P 1'
#
loop_
_entity.id
_entity.type
_entity.pdbx_description
1 polymer ?
#
loop_
_entity_poly.entity_id
_entity_poly.type
_entity_poly.pdbx_seq_one_letter_code
_entity_poly.pdbx_strand_id
1 'polypeptide(L)'
;MEEKSKNVYLPQILKLIQTLLRDGKRESTVSTLYLSPSNIESGQQITCRASNKAAPNGKDATVTIDIQHLPIVNLTVDPQPVLEGNLIKFHCAAKANPPVLYY
;
A
#
# COMPACT_ATOMS: atom_id res chain seq x y z
N MET A 1 28.11 6.15 -4.21
CA MET A 1 28.74 5.89 -2.91
C MET A 1 27.68 5.30 -1.97
N GLU A 2 27.67 3.97 -1.87
CA GLU A 2 27.09 3.08 -0.83
C GLU A 2 25.66 3.35 -0.29
N GLU A 3 24.69 2.57 -0.80
CA GLU A 3 23.32 2.44 -0.29
C GLU A 3 23.19 1.13 0.50
N LYS A 4 22.96 1.22 1.81
CA LYS A 4 22.47 0.10 2.64
C LYS A 4 21.47 0.60 3.67
N SER A 5 20.18 0.46 3.37
CA SER A 5 19.18 0.27 4.41
C SER A 5 18.11 -0.68 3.88
N LYS A 6 18.38 -1.99 4.03
CA LYS A 6 17.38 -3.03 3.86
C LYS A 6 16.67 -3.22 5.19
N ASN A 7 15.37 -2.97 5.24
CA ASN A 7 14.43 -3.67 6.12
C ASN A 7 13.02 -3.50 5.58
N VAL A 8 12.59 -4.43 4.72
CA VAL A 8 11.15 -4.68 4.49
C VAL A 8 10.95 -6.19 4.33
N TYR A 9 10.11 -6.75 5.21
CA TYR A 9 9.82 -8.19 5.30
C TYR A 9 8.65 -8.58 4.37
N LEU A 10 8.82 -9.70 3.63
CA LEU A 10 7.88 -10.42 2.73
C LEU A 10 7.54 -9.76 1.37
N PRO A 11 7.20 -10.54 0.33
CA PRO A 11 7.99 -10.81 -0.88
C PRO A 11 8.13 -9.60 -1.82
N GLN A 12 8.67 -8.49 -1.32
CA GLN A 12 8.82 -7.26 -2.10
C GLN A 12 10.19 -7.24 -2.76
N ILE A 13 10.22 -6.96 -4.06
CA ILE A 13 11.47 -6.89 -4.83
C ILE A 13 11.96 -5.45 -4.78
N LEU A 14 13.17 -5.27 -4.27
CA LEU A 14 13.90 -4.00 -4.34
C LEU A 14 14.90 -4.07 -5.49
N LYS A 15 14.74 -3.20 -6.49
CA LYS A 15 15.71 -3.04 -7.59
C LYS A 15 16.51 -1.77 -7.39
N LEU A 16 17.82 -1.92 -7.30
CA LEU A 16 18.76 -0.82 -7.18
C LEU A 16 19.52 -0.62 -8.49
N ILE A 17 19.55 0.61 -9.01
CA ILE A 17 20.30 0.99 -10.20
C ILE A 17 21.19 2.18 -9.85
N GLN A 18 22.47 2.09 -10.20
CA GLN A 18 23.44 3.16 -10.06
C GLN A 18 23.96 3.57 -11.44
N THR A 19 24.07 4.87 -11.67
CA THR A 19 24.49 5.45 -12.95
C THR A 19 25.49 6.57 -12.73
N LEU A 20 26.62 6.52 -13.43
CA LEU A 20 27.59 7.61 -13.43
C LEU A 20 27.04 8.77 -14.28
N LEU A 21 27.09 9.99 -13.76
CA LEU A 21 26.72 11.18 -14.52
C LEU A 21 27.81 11.57 -15.52
N ARG A 22 27.46 12.42 -16.49
CA ARG A 22 28.33 12.83 -17.61
C ARG A 22 29.69 13.41 -17.19
N ASP A 23 29.79 13.93 -15.97
CA ASP A 23 31.02 14.52 -15.42
C ASP A 23 32.00 13.49 -14.82
N GLY A 24 31.59 12.22 -14.72
CA GLY A 24 32.39 11.15 -14.15
C GLY A 24 32.67 11.28 -12.65
N LYS A 25 32.12 12.29 -11.97
CA LYS A 25 32.37 12.60 -10.56
C LYS A 25 31.14 12.35 -9.69
N ARG A 26 29.94 12.48 -10.26
CA ARG A 26 28.69 12.23 -9.56
C ARG A 26 28.07 10.91 -9.98
N GLU A 27 27.30 10.34 -9.08
CA GLU A 27 26.54 9.12 -9.29
C GLU A 27 25.07 9.38 -8.94
N SER A 28 24.17 8.88 -9.77
CA SER A 28 22.73 8.88 -9.52
C SER A 28 22.28 7.46 -9.21
N THR A 29 21.59 7.31 -8.09
CA THR A 29 21.07 6.03 -7.61
C THR A 29 19.55 6.07 -7.61
N VAL A 30 18.93 5.01 -8.13
CA VAL A 30 17.48 4.83 -8.16
C VAL A 30 17.15 3.49 -7.51
N SER A 31 16.31 3.56 -6.47
CA SER A 31 15.79 2.40 -5.76
C SER A 31 14.30 2.26 -6.08
N THR A 32 13.89 1.14 -6.67
CA THR A 32 12.50 0.87 -7.06
C THR A 32 11.96 -0.28 -6.21
N LEU A 33 10.82 -0.03 -5.55
CA LEU A 33 10.09 -1.02 -4.76
C LEU A 33 8.88 -1.53 -5.53
N TYR A 34 8.79 -2.85 -5.72
CA TYR A 34 7.64 -3.50 -6.35
C TYR A 34 6.77 -4.17 -5.28
N LEU A 35 5.47 -3.86 -5.31
CA LEU A 35 4.48 -4.30 -4.32
C LEU A 35 3.33 -5.04 -5.00
N SER A 36 2.91 -6.15 -4.41
CA SER A 36 1.65 -6.81 -4.78
C SER A 36 0.51 -6.26 -3.92
N PRO A 37 -0.64 -5.87 -4.50
CA PRO A 37 -1.81 -5.42 -3.73
C PRO A 37 -2.30 -6.42 -2.67
N SER A 38 -1.98 -7.72 -2.81
CA SER A 38 -2.33 -8.74 -1.83
C SER A 38 -1.58 -8.62 -0.50
N ASN A 39 -0.48 -7.88 -0.47
CA ASN A 39 0.46 -7.83 0.66
C ASN A 39 0.53 -6.42 1.31
N ILE A 40 -0.33 -5.51 0.89
CA ILE A 40 -0.40 -4.13 1.35
C ILE A 40 -1.86 -3.73 1.53
N GLU A 41 -2.12 -2.83 2.48
CA GLU A 41 -3.46 -2.31 2.74
C GLU A 41 -3.56 -0.83 2.37
N SER A 42 -4.77 -0.39 2.03
CA SER A 42 -5.03 1.05 1.83
C SER A 42 -4.83 1.80 3.15
N GLY A 43 -4.18 2.97 3.10
CA GLY A 43 -3.78 3.75 4.27
C GLY A 43 -2.40 3.41 4.82
N GLN A 44 -1.75 2.34 4.34
CA GLN A 44 -0.38 2.01 4.73
C GLN A 44 0.61 3.07 4.22
N GLN A 45 1.62 3.40 5.02
CA GLN A 45 2.65 4.37 4.66
C GLN A 45 3.97 3.68 4.31
N ILE A 46 4.63 4.16 3.27
CA ILE A 46 5.94 3.69 2.81
C ILE A 46 6.90 4.87 2.81
N THR A 47 8.04 4.70 3.49
CA THR A 47 9.08 5.73 3.58
C THR A 47 10.32 5.29 2.82
N CYS A 48 10.75 6.11 1.87
CA CYS A 48 12.02 6.01 1.19
C CYS A 48 13.04 6.91 1.88
N ARG A 49 14.22 6.38 2.21
CA ARG A 49 15.34 7.15 2.78
C ARG A 49 16.53 7.12 1.82
N ALA A 50 16.99 8.30 1.41
CA ALA A 50 18.23 8.46 0.67
C ALA A 50 19.31 9.05 1.57
N SER A 51 20.47 8.41 1.66
CA SER A 51 21.62 8.91 2.45
C SER A 51 22.93 8.73 1.70
N ASN A 52 23.94 9.52 2.07
CA ASN A 52 25.29 9.38 1.56
C ASN A 52 26.30 9.80 2.64
N LYS A 53 27.61 9.66 2.37
CA LYS A 53 28.67 10.01 3.35
C LYS A 53 28.68 11.49 3.76
N ALA A 54 28.23 12.39 2.89
CA ALA A 54 28.17 13.82 3.18
C ALA A 54 26.90 14.21 3.98
N ALA A 55 25.86 13.40 3.91
CA ALA A 55 24.58 13.58 4.59
C ALA A 55 24.18 12.25 5.26
N PRO A 56 24.79 11.89 6.41
CA PRO A 56 24.55 10.62 7.09
C PRO A 56 23.12 10.50 7.63
N ASN A 57 22.50 11.63 7.99
CA ASN A 57 21.10 11.68 8.42
C ASN A 57 20.11 11.48 7.25
N GLY A 58 20.60 11.56 6.00
CA GLY A 58 19.80 11.36 4.80
C GLY A 58 18.62 12.31 4.64
N LYS A 59 17.70 11.92 3.76
CA LYS A 59 16.41 12.56 3.50
C LYS A 59 15.35 11.49 3.33
N ASP A 60 14.21 11.72 3.96
CA ASP A 60 13.07 10.82 3.93
C ASP A 60 11.95 11.39 3.07
N ALA A 61 11.27 10.51 2.34
CA ALA A 61 10.05 10.80 1.61
C ALA A 61 9.04 9.70 1.89
N THR A 62 7.84 10.08 2.33
CA THR A 62 6.78 9.13 2.69
C THR A 62 5.62 9.25 1.72
N VAL A 63 5.12 8.10 1.27
CA VAL A 63 3.93 7.98 0.43
C VAL A 63 2.87 7.15 1.15
N THR A 64 1.60 7.56 1.04
CA THR A 64 0.47 6.79 1.54
C THR A 64 -0.13 6.00 0.39
N ILE A 65 -0.36 4.72 0.62
CA ILE A 65 -0.94 3.82 -0.37
C ILE A 65 -2.46 3.97 -0.36
N ASP A 66 -3.04 4.16 -1.54
CA ASP A 66 -4.49 4.13 -1.75
C ASP A 66 -4.84 2.97 -2.69
N ILE A 67 -5.45 1.91 -2.14
CA ILE A 67 -5.88 0.74 -2.93
C ILE A 67 -7.37 0.85 -3.18
N GLN A 68 -7.73 1.12 -4.44
CA GLN A 68 -9.12 1.22 -4.86
C GLN A 68 -9.68 -0.15 -5.23
N HIS A 69 -10.92 -0.38 -4.84
CA HIS A 69 -11.62 -1.62 -5.11
C HIS A 69 -13.13 -1.40 -5.21
N LEU A 70 -13.77 -2.28 -5.98
CA LEU A 70 -15.23 -2.31 -6.09
C LEU A 70 -15.88 -2.61 -4.72
N PRO A 71 -17.14 -2.19 -4.51
CA PRO A 71 -17.87 -2.49 -3.30
C PRO A 71 -18.00 -4.00 -3.06
N ILE A 72 -17.55 -4.44 -1.90
CA ILE A 72 -17.77 -5.81 -1.40
C ILE A 72 -19.05 -5.76 -0.57
N VAL A 73 -20.07 -6.47 -1.00
CA VAL A 73 -21.40 -6.47 -0.38
C VAL A 73 -21.59 -7.73 0.47
N ASN A 74 -21.96 -7.53 1.72
CA ASN A 74 -22.33 -8.57 2.67
C ASN A 74 -23.82 -8.42 3.01
N LEU A 75 -24.60 -9.47 2.78
CA LEU A 75 -26.02 -9.55 3.12
C LEU A 75 -26.20 -10.60 4.21
N THR A 76 -26.77 -10.20 5.35
CA THR A 76 -27.13 -11.11 6.45
C THR A 76 -28.61 -10.99 6.79
N VAL A 77 -29.15 -12.04 7.40
CA VAL A 77 -30.55 -12.14 7.77
C VAL A 77 -30.66 -12.46 9.25
N ASP A 78 -31.52 -11.74 9.96
CA ASP A 78 -31.78 -11.92 11.38
C ASP A 78 -33.29 -11.95 11.67
N PRO A 79 -33.84 -12.98 12.36
CA PRO A 79 -33.17 -14.20 12.86
C PRO A 79 -33.03 -15.34 11.83
N GLN A 80 -32.05 -16.22 12.07
CA GLN A 80 -31.95 -17.55 11.44
C GLN A 80 -32.07 -18.64 12.53
N PRO A 81 -32.89 -19.72 12.34
CA PRO A 81 -33.60 -20.12 11.13
C PRO A 81 -34.85 -19.28 10.83
N VAL A 82 -35.17 -19.13 9.53
CA VAL A 82 -36.34 -18.39 9.07
C VAL A 82 -37.57 -19.31 9.13
N LEU A 83 -38.59 -18.89 9.88
CA LEU A 83 -39.90 -19.56 9.92
C LEU A 83 -40.96 -18.70 9.23
N GLU A 84 -41.90 -19.38 8.58
CA GLU A 84 -43.08 -18.75 7.99
C GLU A 84 -43.89 -17.99 9.06
N GLY A 85 -44.36 -16.79 8.70
CA GLY A 85 -45.11 -15.91 9.60
C GLY A 85 -44.25 -14.99 10.48
N ASN A 86 -42.92 -15.18 10.54
CA ASN A 86 -42.03 -14.30 11.30
C ASN A 86 -41.53 -13.11 10.48
N LEU A 87 -41.43 -11.95 11.13
CA LEU A 87 -40.73 -10.79 10.58
C LEU A 87 -39.22 -11.01 10.67
N ILE A 88 -38.53 -10.90 9.53
CA ILE A 88 -37.07 -10.94 9.46
C ILE A 88 -36.51 -9.59 9.00
N LYS A 89 -35.23 -9.33 9.31
CA LYS A 89 -34.50 -8.16 8.83
C LYS A 89 -33.33 -8.59 7.95
N PHE A 90 -33.21 -7.91 6.82
CA PHE A 90 -32.03 -8.00 5.96
C PHE A 90 -31.06 -6.88 6.32
N HIS A 91 -29.83 -7.25 6.64
CA HIS A 91 -28.75 -6.32 6.89
C HIS A 91 -27.81 -6.34 5.68
N CYS A 92 -27.72 -5.21 4.98
CA CYS A 92 -26.79 -5.02 3.87
C CYS A 92 -25.65 -4.11 4.32
N ALA A 93 -24.41 -4.58 4.19
CA ALA A 93 -23.22 -3.80 4.44
C ALA A 93 -22.33 -3.84 3.19
N ALA A 94 -21.84 -2.68 2.75
CA ALA A 94 -20.93 -2.56 1.61
C ALA A 94 -19.64 -1.87 2.04
N LYS A 95 -18.49 -2.48 1.72
CA LYS A 95 -17.16 -1.87 1.91
C LYS A 95 -16.57 -1.55 0.54
N ALA A 96 -16.25 -0.28 0.28
CA ALA A 96 -15.73 0.19 -1.00
C ALA A 96 -14.64 1.27 -0.81
N ASN A 97 -13.75 1.40 -1.79
CA ASN A 97 -12.83 2.53 -1.89
C ASN A 97 -12.71 2.97 -3.37
N PRO A 98 -13.19 4.16 -3.77
CA PRO A 98 -13.81 5.20 -2.92
C PRO A 98 -15.15 4.77 -2.31
N PRO A 99 -15.63 5.46 -1.25
CA PRO A 99 -16.89 5.11 -0.58
C PRO A 99 -18.08 5.16 -1.55
N VAL A 100 -19.07 4.30 -1.30
CA VAL A 100 -20.29 4.23 -2.12
C VAL A 100 -21.04 5.57 -2.03
N LEU A 101 -21.29 6.20 -3.19
CA LEU A 101 -22.17 7.36 -3.29
C LEU A 101 -23.60 6.84 -3.47
N TYR A 102 -24.46 7.04 -2.46
CA TYR A 102 -25.90 6.79 -2.59
C TYR A 102 -26.54 7.91 -3.44
N TYR A 103 -27.44 7.55 -4.36
CA TYR A 103 -28.36 8.47 -5.04
C TYR A 103 -29.80 8.04 -4.77
#